data_AF-A0A1I8EGK5-F1
#
_entry.id   AF-A0A1I8EGK5-F1
#
_cell.length_a   1.000
_cell.length_b   1.000
_cell.length_c   1.000
_cell.angle_alpha   90.00
_cell.angle_beta   90.00
_cell.angle_gamma   90.00
#
_symmetry.space_group_name_H-M   'P 1'
#
loop_
_entity.id
_entity.type
_entity.pdbx_description
1 polymer ?
#
loop_
_entity_poly.entity_id
_entity_poly.type
_entity_poly.pdbx_seq_one_letter_code
_entity_poly.pdbx_strand_id
1 'polypeptide(L)'
;MRFFFRGDVREYLVSSINYCTRPVPPPQLYAYEKEGTKSEWDDASIRITLNLFLSILPLDHSLIHTLAAVYAKSSNDIKRVTLRTIDSAIKSMGATSEHLLEMIENCPQGAETFAARIVHLLTERNPPTQDLVNRITALYEQGRTDVRSMIPVLSGLDKDQILSILPKFVLTPINQKSVPIVFNKLLAGRSIKTGLHPMGAGELLVALHKICVENKEENSLLLQNIDVLLTQLTATKDAIGSAIDQLCDDGIFSETLFYTVTRSHKNFPALGGFISNVLVKIANKKPWKNDPNLWPHFVRCAVANAPHSYFAILTVLTNHEFDELLQQSRKEGTDVLGSLRDYIPSLSAHQQKKIDHHVREIIMEYRPDRLENKENV
;
A
#
# COMPACT_ATOMS: atom_id res chain seq x y z
N MET A 1 -53.52 10.83 17.06
CA MET A 1 -52.81 12.13 17.17
C MET A 1 -51.28 12.03 17.03
N ARG A 2 -50.57 11.08 17.68
CA ARG A 2 -49.10 10.93 17.53
C ARG A 2 -48.60 10.55 16.13
N PHE A 3 -49.41 9.89 15.30
CA PHE A 3 -49.04 9.48 13.93
C PHE A 3 -49.12 10.62 12.90
N PHE A 4 -50.09 11.54 13.03
CA PHE A 4 -50.22 12.69 12.11
C PHE A 4 -49.05 13.67 12.25
N PHE A 5 -48.68 14.03 13.49
CA PHE A 5 -47.53 14.92 13.74
C PHE A 5 -46.19 14.36 13.23
N ARG A 6 -46.01 13.03 13.22
CA ARG A 6 -44.79 12.41 12.66
C ARG A 6 -44.73 12.51 11.14
N GLY A 7 -45.88 12.42 10.45
CA GLY A 7 -45.97 12.60 9.00
C GLY A 7 -45.60 14.02 8.58
N ASP A 8 -46.24 15.02 9.21
CA ASP A 8 -46.02 16.44 8.89
C ASP A 8 -44.57 16.86 9.15
N VAL A 9 -43.97 16.41 10.25
CA VAL A 9 -42.55 16.67 10.56
C VAL A 9 -41.64 16.00 9.52
N ARG A 10 -41.92 14.75 9.14
CA ARG A 10 -41.12 14.04 8.12
C ARG A 10 -41.20 14.74 6.76
N GLU A 11 -42.39 15.15 6.32
CA GLU A 11 -42.58 15.88 5.07
C GLU A 11 -41.87 17.24 5.09
N TYR A 12 -41.95 17.95 6.22
CA TYR A 12 -41.19 19.19 6.42
C TYR A 12 -39.68 18.93 6.31
N LEU A 13 -39.13 17.91 6.97
CA LEU A 13 -37.71 17.57 6.89
C LEU A 13 -37.25 17.24 5.48
N VAL A 14 -38.03 16.43 4.75
CA VAL A 14 -37.74 16.07 3.36
C VAL A 14 -37.79 17.32 2.47
N SER A 15 -38.76 18.20 2.68
CA SER A 15 -38.87 19.46 1.95
C SER A 15 -37.71 20.41 2.26
N SER A 16 -37.31 20.51 3.53
CA SER A 16 -36.20 21.33 3.99
C SER A 16 -34.87 20.88 3.40
N ILE A 17 -34.58 19.58 3.42
CA ILE A 17 -33.32 19.06 2.88
C ILE A 17 -33.26 19.15 1.35
N ASN A 18 -34.41 19.08 0.67
CA ASN A 18 -34.48 19.28 -0.79
C ASN A 18 -34.09 20.70 -1.23
N TYR A 19 -34.11 21.71 -0.33
CA TYR A 19 -33.55 23.02 -0.68
C TYR A 19 -32.04 22.93 -0.97
N CYS A 20 -31.32 21.97 -0.39
CA CYS A 20 -29.90 21.73 -0.65
C CYS A 20 -29.61 21.23 -2.07
N THR A 21 -30.62 20.94 -2.90
CA THR A 21 -30.41 20.67 -4.34
C THR A 21 -30.56 21.93 -5.19
N ARG A 22 -30.91 23.08 -4.61
CA ARG A 22 -31.13 24.34 -5.31
C ARG A 22 -29.85 25.21 -5.29
N PRO A 23 -29.64 26.06 -6.30
CA PRO A 23 -28.44 26.90 -6.39
C PRO A 23 -28.36 27.99 -5.31
N VAL A 24 -29.50 28.36 -4.72
CA VAL A 24 -29.64 29.47 -3.77
C VAL A 24 -30.33 28.94 -2.51
N PRO A 25 -29.95 29.40 -1.30
CA PRO A 25 -30.65 29.04 -0.07
C PRO A 25 -32.14 29.41 -0.10
N PRO A 26 -32.97 28.81 0.76
CA PRO A 26 -34.36 29.20 0.90
C PRO A 26 -34.48 30.64 1.46
N PRO A 27 -35.46 31.45 1.01
CA PRO A 27 -35.68 32.85 1.44
C PRO A 27 -35.69 33.05 2.96
N GLN A 28 -36.13 32.04 3.70
CA GLN A 28 -36.21 32.05 5.16
C GLN A 28 -34.83 32.15 5.84
N LEU A 29 -33.74 31.75 5.18
CA LEU A 29 -32.39 31.78 5.74
C LEU A 29 -31.68 33.13 5.53
N TYR A 30 -32.13 33.94 4.55
CA TYR A 30 -31.54 35.25 4.26
C TYR A 30 -32.57 36.39 4.31
N ALA A 31 -33.76 36.15 4.90
CA ALA A 31 -34.81 37.16 5.05
C ALA A 31 -34.37 38.43 5.81
N TYR A 32 -33.25 38.37 6.52
CA TYR A 32 -32.64 39.49 7.26
C TYR A 32 -31.40 40.09 6.58
N GLU A 33 -31.01 39.61 5.40
CA GLU A 33 -29.89 40.17 4.64
C GLU A 33 -30.31 41.43 3.87
N LYS A 34 -29.40 42.40 3.75
CA LYS A 34 -29.65 43.67 3.04
C LYS A 34 -29.94 43.40 1.55
N GLU A 35 -30.95 44.08 1.02
CA GLU A 35 -31.31 44.06 -0.41
C GLU A 35 -30.06 44.33 -1.26
N GLY A 36 -29.71 43.39 -2.15
CA GLY A 36 -28.56 43.47 -3.07
C GLY A 36 -27.39 42.53 -2.78
N THR A 37 -27.42 41.77 -1.69
CA THR A 37 -26.40 40.74 -1.40
C THR A 37 -26.67 39.49 -2.26
N LYS A 38 -25.66 38.96 -2.97
CA LYS A 38 -25.79 37.70 -3.70
C LYS A 38 -26.09 36.59 -2.69
N SER A 39 -27.28 36.01 -2.78
CA SER A 39 -27.70 34.91 -1.92
C SER A 39 -27.01 33.63 -2.39
N GLU A 40 -25.83 33.37 -1.84
CA GLU A 40 -25.04 32.16 -2.09
C GLU A 40 -25.03 31.30 -0.83
N TRP A 41 -24.91 29.98 -1.01
CA TRP A 41 -24.78 29.07 0.13
C TRP A 41 -23.47 29.31 0.88
N ASP A 42 -23.55 29.52 2.19
CA ASP A 42 -22.41 29.59 3.10
C ASP A 42 -22.39 28.41 4.08
N ASP A 43 -21.26 28.19 4.77
CA ASP A 43 -21.14 27.07 5.72
C ASP A 43 -22.19 27.13 6.85
N ALA A 44 -22.64 28.33 7.25
CA ALA A 44 -23.62 28.52 8.32
C ALA A 44 -25.03 28.14 7.89
N SER A 45 -25.51 28.65 6.75
CA SER A 45 -26.84 28.33 6.19
C SER A 45 -26.99 26.86 5.86
N ILE A 46 -25.94 26.21 5.32
CA ILE A 46 -25.95 24.77 5.07
C ILE A 46 -26.07 24.01 6.40
N ARG A 47 -25.30 24.38 7.44
CA ARG A 47 -25.39 23.74 8.76
C ARG A 47 -26.76 23.90 9.40
N ILE A 48 -27.35 25.08 9.33
CA ILE A 48 -28.70 25.34 9.88
C ILE A 48 -29.72 24.44 9.19
N THR A 49 -29.65 24.34 7.87
CA THR A 49 -30.54 23.48 7.07
C THR A 49 -30.38 21.99 7.44
N LEU A 50 -29.15 21.55 7.65
CA LEU A 50 -28.84 20.16 8.02
C LEU A 50 -29.16 19.82 9.48
N ASN A 51 -29.06 20.77 10.41
CA ASN A 51 -29.02 20.49 11.85
C ASN A 51 -30.25 19.73 12.35
N LEU A 52 -31.45 20.20 11.98
CA LEU A 52 -32.69 19.55 12.40
C LEU A 52 -32.81 18.14 11.78
N PHE A 53 -32.47 18.00 10.50
CA PHE A 53 -32.49 16.72 9.79
C PHE A 53 -31.54 15.71 10.42
N LEU A 54 -30.29 16.11 10.65
CA LEU A 54 -29.26 15.26 11.25
C LEU A 54 -29.54 14.91 12.72
N SER A 55 -30.28 15.75 13.44
CA SER A 55 -30.71 15.46 14.82
C SER A 55 -31.79 14.38 14.89
N ILE A 56 -32.61 14.24 13.83
CA ILE A 56 -33.70 13.26 13.74
C ILE A 56 -33.25 11.97 13.06
N LEU A 57 -32.21 12.03 12.23
CA LEU A 57 -31.66 10.87 11.51
C LEU A 57 -31.36 9.64 12.42
N PRO A 58 -30.83 9.77 13.65
CA PRO A 58 -30.67 8.62 14.57
C PRO A 58 -31.97 8.06 15.14
N LEU A 59 -33.09 8.78 15.02
CA LEU A 59 -34.40 8.33 15.47
C LEU A 59 -35.19 7.66 14.34
N ASP A 60 -34.96 8.08 13.09
CA ASP A 60 -35.55 7.50 11.88
C ASP A 60 -34.46 7.26 10.84
N HIS A 61 -33.90 6.05 10.87
CA HIS A 61 -32.79 5.67 10.01
C HIS A 61 -33.16 5.66 8.52
N SER A 62 -34.45 5.54 8.17
CA SER A 62 -34.90 5.52 6.76
C SER A 62 -34.64 6.84 6.03
N LEU A 63 -34.45 7.94 6.77
CA LEU A 63 -34.11 9.25 6.22
C LEU A 63 -32.72 9.29 5.55
N ILE A 64 -31.86 8.30 5.80
CA ILE A 64 -30.54 8.24 5.18
C ILE A 64 -30.61 8.14 3.65
N HIS A 65 -31.60 7.42 3.11
CA HIS A 65 -31.76 7.27 1.67
C HIS A 65 -32.11 8.61 1.01
N THR A 66 -32.96 9.41 1.67
CA THR A 66 -33.27 10.77 1.22
C THR A 66 -32.04 11.66 1.27
N LEU A 67 -31.27 11.60 2.36
CA LEU A 67 -30.04 12.39 2.49
C LEU A 67 -29.00 12.01 1.43
N ALA A 68 -28.82 10.72 1.14
CA ALA A 68 -27.92 10.24 0.08
C ALA A 68 -28.37 10.72 -1.31
N ALA A 69 -29.68 10.68 -1.59
CA ALA A 69 -30.24 11.15 -2.86
C ALA A 69 -30.09 12.68 -3.04
N VAL A 70 -30.26 13.46 -1.97
CA VAL A 70 -30.00 14.91 -1.98
C VAL A 70 -28.51 15.16 -2.16
N TYR A 71 -27.67 14.52 -1.34
CA TYR A 71 -26.21 14.63 -1.41
C TYR A 71 -25.69 14.43 -2.83
N ALA A 72 -26.16 13.37 -3.52
CA ALA A 72 -25.77 13.07 -4.90
C ALA A 72 -25.97 14.26 -5.85
N LYS A 73 -27.09 14.99 -5.69
CA LYS A 73 -27.53 16.11 -6.53
C LYS A 73 -27.04 17.48 -6.06
N SER A 74 -26.45 17.58 -4.87
CA SER A 74 -26.02 18.84 -4.27
C SER A 74 -24.68 19.35 -4.81
N SER A 75 -24.42 20.65 -4.61
CA SER A 75 -23.15 21.31 -4.93
C SER A 75 -21.99 20.79 -4.06
N ASN A 76 -20.75 21.05 -4.48
CA ASN A 76 -19.55 20.62 -3.75
C ASN A 76 -19.46 21.20 -2.33
N ASP A 77 -19.93 22.43 -2.11
CA ASP A 77 -19.96 23.05 -0.77
C ASP A 77 -20.90 22.33 0.17
N ILE A 78 -22.10 22.00 -0.30
CA ILE A 78 -23.08 21.24 0.48
C ILE A 78 -22.55 19.83 0.77
N LYS A 79 -21.96 19.16 -0.22
CA LYS A 79 -21.30 17.86 -0.02
C LYS A 79 -20.23 17.95 1.07
N ARG A 80 -19.34 18.94 0.99
CA ARG A 80 -18.27 19.17 1.97
C ARG A 80 -18.80 19.40 3.38
N VAL A 81 -19.82 20.24 3.56
CA VAL A 81 -20.39 20.53 4.88
C VAL A 81 -21.17 19.32 5.42
N THR A 82 -21.88 18.59 4.57
CA THR A 82 -22.59 17.36 4.93
C THR A 82 -21.62 16.30 5.48
N LEU A 83 -20.52 16.02 4.78
CA LEU A 83 -19.52 15.03 5.22
C LEU A 83 -18.87 15.39 6.57
N ARG A 84 -18.77 16.69 6.90
CA ARG A 84 -18.22 17.19 8.17
C ARG A 84 -19.20 17.14 9.33
N THR A 85 -20.51 17.22 9.05
CA THR A 85 -21.55 17.34 10.08
C THR A 85 -22.23 16.02 10.43
N ILE A 86 -22.18 15.03 9.53
CA ILE A 86 -22.90 13.76 9.68
C ILE A 86 -22.32 12.82 10.76
N ASP A 87 -21.12 13.12 11.29
CA ASP A 87 -20.34 12.25 12.19
C ASP A 87 -21.15 11.71 13.38
N SER A 88 -21.72 12.63 14.17
CA SER A 88 -22.46 12.29 15.39
C SER A 88 -23.70 11.44 15.07
N ALA A 89 -24.40 11.75 13.97
CA ALA A 89 -25.62 11.05 13.59
C ALA A 89 -25.34 9.59 13.23
N ILE A 90 -24.34 9.33 12.39
CA ILE A 90 -24.00 7.96 11.94
C ILE A 90 -23.46 7.12 13.08
N LYS A 91 -22.63 7.70 13.94
CA LYS A 91 -22.13 7.02 15.15
C LYS A 91 -23.26 6.63 16.10
N SER A 92 -24.29 7.47 16.22
CA SER A 92 -25.47 7.19 17.04
C SER A 92 -26.33 6.06 16.46
N MET A 93 -26.48 6.00 15.13
CA MET A 93 -27.22 4.93 14.45
C MET A 93 -26.55 3.56 14.57
N GLY A 94 -25.22 3.51 14.52
CA GLY A 94 -24.43 2.30 14.65
C GLY A 94 -24.42 1.39 13.40
N ALA A 95 -23.54 0.38 13.43
CA ALA A 95 -23.29 -0.52 12.30
C ALA A 95 -24.35 -1.61 12.09
N THR A 96 -25.31 -1.73 13.01
CA THR A 96 -26.43 -2.69 12.94
C THR A 96 -27.68 -2.12 12.26
N SER A 97 -27.61 -0.89 11.77
CA SER A 97 -28.72 -0.25 11.07
C SER A 97 -28.86 -0.81 9.64
N GLU A 98 -29.92 -1.57 9.39
CA GLU A 98 -30.23 -2.10 8.05
C GLU A 98 -30.32 -1.00 6.98
N HIS A 99 -30.95 0.15 7.29
CA HIS A 99 -31.04 1.27 6.36
C HIS A 99 -29.66 1.85 5.96
N LEU A 100 -28.67 1.81 6.86
CA LEU A 100 -27.31 2.24 6.50
C LEU A 100 -26.65 1.24 5.55
N LEU A 101 -26.81 -0.04 5.82
CA LEU A 101 -26.27 -1.12 4.99
C LEU A 101 -26.91 -1.14 3.60
N GLU A 102 -28.23 -1.02 3.53
CA GLU A 102 -29.00 -0.92 2.28
C GLU A 102 -28.60 0.32 1.47
N MET A 103 -28.33 1.45 2.13
CA MET A 103 -27.87 2.67 1.44
C MET A 103 -26.47 2.51 0.87
N ILE A 104 -25.56 1.80 1.56
CA ILE A 104 -24.22 1.50 1.04
C ILE A 104 -24.31 0.61 -0.20
N GLU A 105 -25.13 -0.45 -0.15
CA GLU A 105 -25.32 -1.37 -1.27
C GLU A 105 -25.98 -0.69 -2.48
N ASN A 106 -27.05 0.05 -2.23
CA ASN A 106 -27.81 0.77 -3.24
C ASN A 106 -27.42 2.26 -3.30
N CYS A 107 -26.12 2.55 -3.14
CA CYS A 107 -25.60 3.92 -3.10
C CYS A 107 -26.01 4.68 -4.37
N PRO A 108 -26.63 5.87 -4.31
CA PRO A 108 -26.96 6.62 -5.52
C PRO A 108 -25.68 7.12 -6.22
N GLN A 109 -25.73 7.25 -7.55
CA GLN A 109 -24.61 7.79 -8.33
C GLN A 109 -24.31 9.24 -7.91
N GLY A 110 -23.05 9.54 -7.59
CA GLY A 110 -22.62 10.83 -7.06
C GLY A 110 -22.56 10.90 -5.53
N ALA A 111 -22.93 9.82 -4.81
CA ALA A 111 -22.85 9.68 -3.35
C ALA A 111 -21.77 8.70 -2.87
N GLU A 112 -20.84 8.30 -3.73
CA GLU A 112 -19.79 7.32 -3.42
C GLU A 112 -18.90 7.79 -2.25
N THR A 113 -18.56 9.08 -2.24
CA THR A 113 -17.81 9.73 -1.15
C THR A 113 -18.59 9.77 0.17
N PHE A 114 -19.93 9.76 0.10
CA PHE A 114 -20.81 9.69 1.25
C PHE A 114 -20.86 8.27 1.83
N ALA A 115 -21.02 7.25 0.97
CA ALA A 115 -20.94 5.85 1.38
C ALA A 115 -19.57 5.54 2.01
N ALA A 116 -18.48 5.96 1.38
CA ALA A 116 -17.12 5.79 1.93
C ALA A 116 -16.95 6.47 3.30
N ARG A 117 -17.52 7.68 3.49
CA ARG A 117 -17.51 8.36 4.78
C ARG A 117 -18.29 7.58 5.84
N ILE A 118 -19.47 7.06 5.51
CA ILE A 118 -20.27 6.26 6.44
C ILE A 118 -19.52 4.99 6.85
N VAL A 119 -18.95 4.24 5.90
CA VAL A 119 -18.13 3.05 6.18
C VAL A 119 -16.98 3.40 7.14
N HIS A 120 -16.26 4.49 6.89
CA HIS A 120 -15.19 4.95 7.76
C HIS A 120 -15.68 5.28 9.18
N LEU A 121 -16.82 5.96 9.31
CA LEU A 121 -17.38 6.33 10.62
C LEU A 121 -17.86 5.12 11.42
N LEU A 122 -18.47 4.14 10.76
CA LEU A 122 -18.91 2.90 11.38
C LEU A 122 -17.75 2.04 11.90
N THR A 123 -16.55 2.21 11.33
CA THR A 123 -15.36 1.40 11.61
C THR A 123 -14.24 2.17 12.32
N GLU A 124 -14.49 3.42 12.74
CA GLU A 124 -13.47 4.26 13.37
C GLU A 124 -13.11 3.76 14.77
N ARG A 125 -14.11 3.33 15.55
CA ARG A 125 -13.95 2.87 16.95
C ARG A 125 -14.18 1.38 17.14
N ASN A 126 -14.82 0.74 16.17
CA ASN A 126 -15.23 -0.67 16.24
C ASN A 126 -14.71 -1.43 15.01
N PRO A 127 -14.44 -2.73 15.13
CA PRO A 127 -14.18 -3.55 13.97
C PRO A 127 -15.40 -3.58 13.02
N PRO A 128 -15.19 -3.74 11.70
CA PRO A 128 -16.28 -3.87 10.74
C PRO A 128 -17.11 -5.14 11.01
N THR A 129 -18.42 -5.07 10.77
CA THR A 129 -19.28 -6.27 10.75
C THR A 129 -19.15 -7.00 9.41
N GLN A 130 -19.42 -8.30 9.38
CA GLN A 130 -19.36 -9.07 8.13
C GLN A 130 -20.36 -8.56 7.08
N ASP A 131 -21.55 -8.14 7.51
CA ASP A 131 -22.55 -7.58 6.60
C ASP A 131 -22.05 -6.27 5.96
N LEU A 132 -21.44 -5.38 6.74
CA LEU A 132 -20.82 -4.16 6.21
C LEU A 132 -19.75 -4.47 5.17
N VAL A 133 -18.89 -5.46 5.46
CA VAL A 133 -17.83 -5.92 4.55
C VAL A 133 -18.44 -6.43 3.23
N ASN A 134 -19.49 -7.25 3.31
CA ASN A 134 -20.14 -7.80 2.12
C ASN A 134 -20.77 -6.70 1.25
N ARG A 135 -21.51 -5.75 1.84
CA ARG A 135 -22.19 -4.67 1.10
C ARG A 135 -21.20 -3.72 0.43
N ILE A 136 -20.12 -3.31 1.11
CA ILE A 136 -19.11 -2.44 0.49
C ILE A 136 -18.28 -3.17 -0.57
N THR A 137 -18.01 -4.47 -0.38
CA THR A 137 -17.32 -5.30 -1.37
C THR A 137 -18.17 -5.41 -2.64
N ALA A 138 -19.47 -5.66 -2.52
CA ALA A 138 -20.38 -5.69 -3.67
C ALA A 138 -20.39 -4.35 -4.43
N LEU A 139 -20.43 -3.21 -3.72
CA LEU A 139 -20.36 -1.89 -4.33
C LEU A 139 -19.04 -1.67 -5.09
N TYR A 140 -17.95 -2.17 -4.53
CA TYR A 140 -16.61 -2.09 -5.13
C TYR A 140 -16.48 -2.97 -6.39
N GLU A 141 -16.98 -4.20 -6.34
CA GLU A 141 -16.98 -5.13 -7.47
C GLU A 141 -17.82 -4.62 -8.65
N GLN A 142 -18.89 -3.87 -8.37
CA GLN A 142 -19.69 -3.16 -9.38
C GLN A 142 -18.96 -1.94 -10.00
N GLY A 143 -17.75 -1.60 -9.53
CA GLY A 143 -16.99 -0.44 -10.02
C GLY A 143 -17.54 0.91 -9.55
N ARG A 144 -18.40 0.91 -8.52
CA ARG A 144 -19.13 2.09 -8.05
C ARG A 144 -18.45 2.79 -6.87
N THR A 145 -17.30 2.30 -6.41
CA THR A 145 -16.50 2.96 -5.38
C THR A 145 -15.01 2.75 -5.60
N ASP A 146 -14.22 3.66 -5.05
CA ASP A 146 -12.75 3.63 -5.09
C ASP A 146 -12.20 2.61 -4.09
N VAL A 147 -11.05 2.00 -4.40
CA VAL A 147 -10.41 0.99 -3.55
C VAL A 147 -10.10 1.51 -2.13
N ARG A 148 -9.89 2.82 -1.95
CA ARG A 148 -9.68 3.45 -0.63
C ARG A 148 -10.87 3.28 0.31
N SER A 149 -12.08 3.08 -0.22
CA SER A 149 -13.26 2.75 0.58
C SER A 149 -13.17 1.37 1.25
N MET A 150 -12.26 0.50 0.78
CA MET A 150 -11.99 -0.81 1.39
C MET A 150 -11.05 -0.74 2.59
N ILE A 151 -10.27 0.35 2.75
CA ILE A 151 -9.29 0.52 3.84
C ILE A 151 -9.92 0.31 5.24
N PRO A 152 -11.11 0.87 5.55
CA PRO A 152 -11.70 0.70 6.87
C PRO A 152 -12.17 -0.73 7.15
N VAL A 153 -12.48 -1.51 6.10
CA VAL A 153 -12.99 -2.89 6.21
C VAL A 153 -11.93 -3.97 5.97
N LEU A 154 -10.65 -3.61 5.81
CA LEU A 154 -9.57 -4.57 5.52
C LEU A 154 -9.50 -5.75 6.51
N SER A 155 -9.85 -5.55 7.78
CA SER A 155 -9.85 -6.62 8.79
C SER A 155 -10.99 -7.63 8.63
N GLY A 156 -12.01 -7.34 7.81
CA GLY A 156 -13.10 -8.25 7.50
C GLY A 156 -12.91 -9.05 6.21
N LEU A 157 -11.94 -8.67 5.38
CA LEU A 157 -11.68 -9.32 4.11
C LEU A 157 -10.93 -10.64 4.30
N ASP A 158 -11.20 -11.58 3.39
CA ASP A 158 -10.41 -12.79 3.27
C ASP A 158 -9.07 -12.52 2.59
N LYS A 159 -8.11 -13.44 2.76
CA LYS A 159 -6.77 -13.30 2.18
C LYS A 159 -6.81 -13.12 0.67
N ASP A 160 -7.62 -13.90 -0.04
CA ASP A 160 -7.75 -13.80 -1.49
C ASP A 160 -8.32 -12.44 -1.93
N GLN A 161 -9.24 -11.87 -1.14
CA GLN A 161 -9.78 -10.53 -1.38
C GLN A 161 -8.73 -9.44 -1.12
N ILE A 162 -7.89 -9.60 -0.08
CA ILE A 162 -6.78 -8.67 0.18
C ILE A 162 -5.77 -8.73 -0.98
N LEU A 163 -5.42 -9.93 -1.43
CA LEU A 163 -4.49 -10.14 -2.54
C LEU A 163 -5.00 -9.52 -3.85
N SER A 164 -6.32 -9.56 -4.11
CA SER A 164 -6.91 -8.99 -5.33
C SER A 164 -6.92 -7.45 -5.34
N ILE A 165 -7.03 -6.79 -4.18
CA ILE A 165 -7.05 -5.33 -4.08
C ILE A 165 -5.66 -4.72 -3.85
N LEU A 166 -4.69 -5.49 -3.35
CA LEU A 166 -3.34 -5.01 -3.01
C LEU A 166 -2.62 -4.32 -4.18
N PRO A 167 -2.62 -4.86 -5.42
CA PRO A 167 -2.01 -4.18 -6.58
C PRO A 167 -2.59 -2.79 -6.85
N LYS A 168 -3.89 -2.59 -6.60
CA LYS A 168 -4.58 -1.31 -6.84
C LYS A 168 -4.18 -0.23 -5.84
N PHE A 169 -3.57 -0.59 -4.71
CA PHE A 169 -2.93 0.37 -3.82
C PHE A 169 -1.48 0.61 -4.20
N VAL A 170 -0.73 -0.47 -4.43
CA VAL A 170 0.72 -0.46 -4.60
C VAL A 170 1.14 0.13 -5.94
N LEU A 171 0.43 -0.21 -7.02
CA LEU A 171 0.80 0.18 -8.38
C LEU A 171 0.13 1.48 -8.84
N THR A 172 -0.80 2.04 -8.06
CA THR A 172 -1.57 3.22 -8.49
C THR A 172 -1.03 4.51 -7.87
N PRO A 173 -0.58 5.52 -8.66
CA PRO A 173 0.02 6.75 -8.15
C PRO A 173 -0.85 7.55 -7.18
N ILE A 174 -2.17 7.64 -7.44
CA ILE A 174 -3.07 8.42 -6.58
C ILE A 174 -3.24 7.81 -5.17
N ASN A 175 -2.93 6.52 -5.02
CA ASN A 175 -3.14 5.76 -3.78
C ASN A 175 -1.90 5.68 -2.88
N GLN A 176 -0.75 6.22 -3.31
CA GLN A 176 0.52 6.08 -2.57
C GLN A 176 0.48 6.63 -1.14
N LYS A 177 -0.29 7.70 -0.90
CA LYS A 177 -0.51 8.23 0.47
C LYS A 177 -1.23 7.26 1.40
N SER A 178 -1.99 6.31 0.83
CA SER A 178 -2.75 5.31 1.57
C SER A 178 -1.94 4.05 1.87
N VAL A 179 -0.90 3.76 1.08
CA VAL A 179 -0.13 2.51 1.20
C VAL A 179 0.43 2.27 2.61
N PRO A 180 1.08 3.26 3.28
CA PRO A 180 1.55 3.05 4.65
C PRO A 180 0.42 2.72 5.65
N ILE A 181 -0.78 3.27 5.42
CA ILE A 181 -1.97 3.02 6.25
C ILE A 181 -2.50 1.61 6.01
N VAL A 182 -2.55 1.17 4.74
CA VAL A 182 -2.95 -0.18 4.35
C VAL A 182 -2.02 -1.21 4.97
N PHE A 183 -0.71 -1.07 4.80
CA PHE A 183 0.26 -1.99 5.39
C PHE A 183 0.14 -2.04 6.92
N ASN A 184 0.04 -0.89 7.59
CA ASN A 184 -0.15 -0.87 9.04
C ASN A 184 -1.45 -1.59 9.45
N LYS A 185 -2.57 -1.36 8.77
CA LYS A 185 -3.83 -2.08 9.04
C LYS A 185 -3.72 -3.58 8.81
N LEU A 186 -2.97 -4.03 7.81
CA LEU A 186 -2.75 -5.46 7.55
C LEU A 186 -1.84 -6.11 8.60
N LEU A 187 -0.78 -5.42 9.02
CA LEU A 187 0.24 -5.93 9.94
C LEU A 187 -0.16 -5.82 11.41
N ALA A 188 -0.84 -4.76 11.82
CA ALA A 188 -1.19 -4.47 13.22
C ALA A 188 -2.69 -4.66 13.51
N GLY A 189 -3.53 -4.69 12.48
CA GLY A 189 -4.96 -4.95 12.64
C GLY A 189 -5.24 -6.36 13.13
N ARG A 190 -6.48 -6.59 13.59
CA ARG A 190 -6.99 -7.91 13.94
C ARG A 190 -8.15 -8.25 13.04
N SER A 191 -8.06 -9.40 12.38
CA SER A 191 -9.11 -9.97 11.57
C SER A 191 -10.33 -10.27 12.44
N ILE A 192 -11.51 -9.92 11.96
CA ILE A 192 -12.77 -10.21 12.67
C ILE A 192 -13.10 -11.71 12.64
N LYS A 193 -12.52 -12.47 11.70
CA LYS A 193 -12.77 -13.90 11.50
C LYS A 193 -11.84 -14.77 12.36
N THR A 194 -10.55 -14.47 12.35
CA THR A 194 -9.53 -15.31 13.01
C THR A 194 -8.98 -14.72 14.31
N GLY A 195 -9.19 -13.43 14.57
CA GLY A 195 -8.59 -12.71 15.69
C GLY A 195 -7.08 -12.44 15.54
N LEU A 196 -6.45 -12.97 14.49
CA LEU A 196 -5.04 -12.77 14.13
C LEU A 196 -4.88 -11.60 13.16
N HIS A 197 -3.64 -11.28 12.79
CA HIS A 197 -3.37 -10.26 11.77
C HIS A 197 -4.01 -10.64 10.42
N PRO A 198 -4.66 -9.69 9.71
CA PRO A 198 -5.21 -9.93 8.38
C PRO A 198 -4.18 -10.50 7.40
N MET A 199 -2.93 -10.05 7.49
CA MET A 199 -1.81 -10.59 6.73
C MET A 199 -0.52 -10.53 7.54
N GLY A 200 0.22 -11.65 7.59
CA GLY A 200 1.51 -11.70 8.29
C GLY A 200 2.59 -10.86 7.60
N ALA A 201 3.61 -10.45 8.36
CA ALA A 201 4.73 -9.64 7.83
C ALA A 201 5.44 -10.29 6.63
N GLY A 202 5.85 -11.56 6.78
CA GLY A 202 6.49 -12.30 5.70
C GLY A 202 5.54 -12.59 4.53
N GLU A 203 4.28 -12.93 4.85
CA GLU A 203 3.24 -13.17 3.85
C GLU A 203 2.95 -11.94 2.98
N LEU A 204 2.87 -10.75 3.59
CA LEU A 204 2.69 -9.49 2.87
C LEU A 204 3.88 -9.19 1.97
N LEU A 205 5.11 -9.41 2.43
CA LEU A 205 6.29 -9.21 1.60
C LEU A 205 6.31 -10.17 0.41
N VAL A 206 5.98 -11.45 0.63
CA VAL A 206 5.83 -12.45 -0.46
C VAL A 206 4.73 -12.05 -1.42
N ALA A 207 3.58 -11.56 -0.92
CA ALA A 207 2.47 -11.11 -1.74
C ALA A 207 2.87 -9.96 -2.67
N LEU A 208 3.65 -8.98 -2.18
CA LEU A 208 4.16 -7.89 -3.01
C LEU A 208 5.06 -8.38 -4.15
N HIS A 209 5.89 -9.41 -3.92
CA HIS A 209 6.76 -9.98 -4.96
C HIS A 209 5.98 -10.79 -6.02
N LYS A 210 4.74 -11.16 -5.74
CA LYS A 210 3.85 -11.87 -6.67
C LYS A 210 3.00 -10.92 -7.52
N ILE A 211 3.10 -9.61 -7.30
CA ILE A 211 2.39 -8.61 -8.10
C ILE A 211 3.05 -8.51 -9.48
N CYS A 212 2.27 -8.73 -10.54
CA CYS A 212 2.70 -8.49 -11.91
C CYS A 212 2.76 -6.99 -12.19
N VAL A 213 3.86 -6.54 -12.79
CA VAL A 213 4.05 -5.15 -13.25
C VAL A 213 4.13 -5.15 -14.78
N GLU A 214 3.45 -4.21 -15.41
CA GLU A 214 3.38 -4.12 -16.88
C GLU A 214 4.37 -3.11 -17.45
N ASN A 215 4.74 -2.10 -16.66
CA ASN A 215 5.57 -0.99 -17.11
C ASN A 215 6.59 -0.54 -16.04
N LYS A 216 7.53 0.31 -16.46
CA LYS A 216 8.60 0.82 -15.58
C LYS A 216 8.10 1.69 -14.44
N GLU A 217 6.99 2.41 -14.62
CA GLU A 217 6.42 3.27 -13.58
C GLU A 217 5.83 2.42 -12.45
N GLU A 218 5.06 1.39 -12.79
CA GLU A 218 4.54 0.40 -11.85
C GLU A 218 5.65 -0.32 -11.09
N ASN A 219 6.72 -0.74 -11.79
CA ASN A 219 7.87 -1.35 -11.14
C ASN A 219 8.51 -0.37 -10.14
N SER A 220 8.71 0.90 -10.53
CA SER A 220 9.25 1.93 -9.62
C SER A 220 8.38 2.11 -8.37
N LEU A 221 7.06 2.16 -8.53
CA LEU A 221 6.11 2.23 -7.41
C LEU A 221 6.16 0.98 -6.52
N LEU A 222 6.26 -0.21 -7.11
CA LEU A 222 6.41 -1.46 -6.36
C LEU A 222 7.69 -1.43 -5.51
N LEU A 223 8.84 -1.07 -6.08
CA LEU A 223 10.10 -0.97 -5.36
C LEU A 223 10.05 0.09 -4.24
N GLN A 224 9.42 1.23 -4.48
CA GLN A 224 9.19 2.26 -3.45
C GLN A 224 8.33 1.71 -2.31
N ASN A 225 7.28 0.97 -2.61
CA ASN A 225 6.39 0.40 -1.61
C ASN A 225 7.03 -0.76 -0.84
N ILE A 226 7.96 -1.50 -1.45
CA ILE A 226 8.84 -2.44 -0.73
C ILE A 226 9.66 -1.68 0.32
N ASP A 227 10.26 -0.53 0.00
CA ASP A 227 11.01 0.28 0.97
C ASP A 227 10.13 0.76 2.14
N VAL A 228 8.90 1.17 1.84
CA VAL A 228 7.90 1.55 2.86
C VAL A 228 7.60 0.36 3.78
N LEU A 229 7.34 -0.81 3.21
CA LEU A 229 7.06 -2.02 4.00
C LEU A 229 8.26 -2.41 4.86
N LEU A 230 9.47 -2.47 4.29
CA LEU A 230 10.69 -2.83 5.03
C LEU A 230 10.91 -1.91 6.24
N THR A 231 10.62 -0.62 6.11
CA THR A 231 10.73 0.34 7.22
C THR A 231 9.73 0.01 8.34
N GLN A 232 8.51 -0.39 8.00
CA GLN A 232 7.49 -0.81 8.98
C GLN A 232 7.80 -2.17 9.63
N LEU A 233 8.59 -3.02 8.96
CA LEU A 233 9.00 -4.34 9.47
C LEU A 233 10.26 -4.30 10.34
N THR A 234 10.71 -3.12 10.80
CA THR A 234 11.92 -2.97 11.62
C THR A 234 11.94 -3.85 12.87
N ALA A 235 10.78 -4.10 13.48
CA ALA A 235 10.63 -4.95 14.67
C ALA A 235 10.54 -6.47 14.36
N THR A 236 10.42 -6.86 13.09
CA THR A 236 10.15 -8.25 12.66
C THR A 236 11.15 -8.72 11.60
N LYS A 237 12.45 -8.58 11.91
CA LYS A 237 13.55 -8.90 10.99
C LYS A 237 13.55 -10.36 10.52
N ASP A 238 13.15 -11.28 11.39
CA ASP A 238 13.05 -12.72 11.05
C ASP A 238 11.99 -12.98 9.97
N ALA A 239 10.92 -12.19 9.95
CA ALA A 239 9.87 -12.32 8.93
C ALA A 239 10.37 -11.91 7.54
N ILE A 240 11.27 -10.92 7.46
CA ILE A 240 11.92 -10.51 6.20
C ILE A 240 12.82 -11.64 5.71
N GLY A 241 13.66 -12.21 6.60
CA GLY A 241 14.53 -13.33 6.26
C GLY A 241 13.73 -14.54 5.78
N SER A 242 12.70 -14.95 6.53
CA SER A 242 11.83 -16.06 6.15
C SER A 242 11.12 -15.84 4.81
N ALA A 243 10.68 -14.62 4.51
CA ALA A 243 10.04 -14.30 3.23
C ALA A 243 11.02 -14.37 2.05
N ILE A 244 12.23 -13.81 2.21
CA ILE A 244 13.28 -13.91 1.19
C ILE A 244 13.65 -15.36 0.93
N ASP A 245 13.79 -16.15 1.99
CA ASP A 245 14.14 -17.57 1.89
C ASP A 245 13.05 -18.36 1.17
N GLN A 246 11.78 -18.12 1.52
CA GLN A 246 10.63 -18.71 0.84
C GLN A 246 10.58 -18.34 -0.65
N LEU A 247 10.78 -17.07 -1.01
CA LEU A 247 10.80 -16.63 -2.41
C LEU A 247 11.91 -17.34 -3.21
N CYS A 248 13.09 -17.50 -2.59
CA CYS A 248 14.19 -18.24 -3.20
C CYS A 248 13.83 -19.71 -3.37
N ASP A 249 13.17 -20.34 -2.39
CA ASP A 249 12.79 -21.75 -2.42
C ASP A 249 11.70 -22.02 -3.46
N ASP A 250 10.67 -21.17 -3.52
CA ASP A 250 9.59 -21.18 -4.52
C ASP A 250 10.08 -20.86 -5.94
N GLY A 251 11.33 -20.43 -6.10
CA GLY A 251 11.94 -20.13 -7.40
C GLY A 251 11.44 -18.82 -8.03
N ILE A 252 10.90 -17.91 -7.22
CA ILE A 252 10.38 -16.62 -7.66
C ILE A 252 11.53 -15.62 -7.73
N PHE A 253 12.26 -15.62 -8.85
CA PHE A 253 13.38 -14.71 -9.10
C PHE A 253 12.94 -13.54 -9.97
N SER A 254 13.15 -12.31 -9.48
CA SER A 254 12.80 -11.07 -10.18
C SER A 254 13.75 -9.94 -9.79
N GLU A 255 13.73 -8.83 -10.55
CA GLU A 255 14.38 -7.57 -10.15
C GLU A 255 13.96 -7.16 -8.73
N THR A 256 12.68 -7.28 -8.40
CA THR A 256 12.13 -6.98 -7.07
C THR A 256 12.79 -7.79 -5.97
N LEU A 257 13.04 -9.09 -6.17
CA LEU A 257 13.74 -9.91 -5.17
C LEU A 257 15.17 -9.40 -4.93
N PHE A 258 15.93 -9.14 -6.00
CA PHE A 258 17.30 -8.62 -5.89
C PHE A 258 17.33 -7.25 -5.19
N TYR A 259 16.37 -6.39 -5.50
CA TYR A 259 16.18 -5.11 -4.82
C TYR A 259 15.89 -5.30 -3.34
N THR A 260 14.95 -6.19 -2.98
CA THR A 260 14.57 -6.49 -1.59
C THR A 260 15.74 -7.03 -0.79
N VAL A 261 16.54 -7.95 -1.33
CA VAL A 261 17.75 -8.48 -0.67
C VAL A 261 18.73 -7.34 -0.34
N THR A 262 19.01 -6.49 -1.33
CA THR A 262 19.90 -5.33 -1.19
C THR A 262 19.40 -4.32 -0.16
N ARG A 263 18.10 -3.99 -0.20
CA ARG A 263 17.49 -3.05 0.76
C ARG A 263 17.40 -3.61 2.16
N SER A 264 17.13 -4.90 2.29
CA SER A 264 17.08 -5.58 3.59
C SER A 264 18.42 -5.55 4.29
N HIS A 265 19.53 -5.80 3.58
CA HIS A 265 20.87 -5.69 4.16
C HIS A 265 21.22 -4.25 4.55
N LYS A 266 20.93 -3.27 3.67
CA LYS A 266 21.19 -1.85 3.96
C LYS A 266 20.43 -1.35 5.20
N ASN A 267 19.17 -1.73 5.33
CA ASN A 267 18.33 -1.31 6.47
C ASN A 267 18.64 -2.13 7.73
N PHE A 268 19.07 -3.39 7.56
CA PHE A 268 19.33 -4.32 8.66
C PHE A 268 20.68 -5.04 8.49
N PRO A 269 21.82 -4.38 8.77
CA PRO A 269 23.16 -4.97 8.59
C PRO A 269 23.39 -6.28 9.36
N ALA A 270 22.66 -6.50 10.46
CA ALA A 270 22.69 -7.74 11.24
C ALA A 270 22.31 -8.99 10.43
N LEU A 271 21.61 -8.83 9.30
CA LEU A 271 21.26 -9.93 8.39
C LEU A 271 22.44 -10.38 7.51
N GLY A 272 23.64 -9.80 7.65
CA GLY A 272 24.77 -10.05 6.75
C GLY A 272 25.10 -11.53 6.51
N GLY A 273 25.14 -12.35 7.56
CA GLY A 273 25.37 -13.80 7.44
C GLY A 273 24.23 -14.52 6.69
N PHE A 274 22.99 -14.13 6.94
CA PHE A 274 21.82 -14.65 6.20
C PHE A 274 21.88 -14.25 4.73
N ILE A 275 22.19 -12.99 4.42
CA ILE A 275 22.32 -12.48 3.04
C ILE A 275 23.41 -13.23 2.28
N SER A 276 24.53 -13.56 2.92
CA SER A 276 25.58 -14.39 2.31
C SER A 276 25.03 -15.76 1.88
N ASN A 277 24.27 -16.44 2.75
CA ASN A 277 23.64 -17.72 2.43
C ASN A 277 22.59 -17.60 1.31
N VAL A 278 21.79 -16.54 1.32
CA VAL A 278 20.81 -16.25 0.25
C VAL A 278 21.51 -16.09 -1.10
N LEU A 279 22.59 -15.30 -1.16
CA LEU A 279 23.33 -15.10 -2.41
C LEU A 279 23.98 -16.39 -2.92
N VAL A 280 24.52 -17.23 -2.02
CA VAL A 280 24.99 -18.58 -2.38
C VAL A 280 23.83 -19.42 -2.94
N LYS A 281 22.65 -19.40 -2.31
CA LYS A 281 21.46 -20.14 -2.76
C LYS A 281 21.02 -19.69 -4.15
N ILE A 282 20.92 -18.38 -4.38
CA ILE A 282 20.60 -17.79 -5.69
C ILE A 282 21.62 -18.21 -6.75
N ALA A 283 22.91 -18.08 -6.43
CA ALA A 283 24.00 -18.41 -7.36
C ALA A 283 24.04 -19.90 -7.72
N ASN A 284 23.62 -20.79 -6.83
CA ASN A 284 23.47 -22.21 -7.14
C ASN A 284 22.26 -22.48 -8.06
N LYS A 285 21.15 -21.77 -7.85
CA LYS A 285 19.92 -21.93 -8.67
C LYS A 285 20.06 -21.33 -10.08
N LYS A 286 20.94 -20.33 -10.27
CA LYS A 286 21.26 -19.70 -11.57
C LYS A 286 20.01 -19.26 -12.36
N PRO A 287 19.16 -18.39 -11.81
CA PRO A 287 17.91 -17.99 -12.46
C PRO A 287 18.10 -17.32 -13.84
N TRP A 288 19.26 -16.70 -14.07
CA TRP A 288 19.63 -16.11 -15.35
C TRP A 288 19.79 -17.11 -16.51
N LYS A 289 19.89 -18.41 -16.23
CA LYS A 289 19.83 -19.44 -17.28
C LYS A 289 18.47 -19.47 -17.98
N ASN A 290 17.41 -19.18 -17.23
CA ASN A 290 16.03 -19.16 -17.76
C ASN A 290 15.64 -17.77 -18.24
N ASP A 291 16.05 -16.71 -17.52
CA ASP A 291 15.82 -15.32 -17.91
C ASP A 291 17.13 -14.51 -17.86
N PRO A 292 17.81 -14.31 -19.00
CA PRO A 292 19.05 -13.55 -19.08
C PRO A 292 18.96 -12.12 -18.53
N ASN A 293 17.76 -11.52 -18.48
CA ASN A 293 17.58 -10.16 -17.95
C ASN A 293 17.81 -10.06 -16.43
N LEU A 294 17.84 -11.21 -15.73
CA LEU A 294 18.12 -11.24 -14.29
C LEU A 294 19.61 -11.11 -13.97
N TRP A 295 20.50 -11.35 -14.93
CA TRP A 295 21.95 -11.30 -14.70
C TRP A 295 22.44 -9.92 -14.22
N PRO A 296 22.11 -8.79 -14.88
CA PRO A 296 22.51 -7.47 -14.40
C PRO A 296 22.00 -7.17 -12.98
N HIS A 297 20.79 -7.62 -12.65
CA HIS A 297 20.19 -7.43 -11.33
C HIS A 297 20.91 -8.25 -10.24
N PHE A 298 21.31 -9.48 -10.56
CA PHE A 298 22.15 -10.29 -9.69
C PHE A 298 23.51 -9.62 -9.45
N VAL A 299 24.18 -9.14 -10.51
CA VAL A 299 25.49 -8.46 -10.39
C VAL A 299 25.37 -7.23 -9.50
N ARG A 300 24.37 -6.36 -9.71
CA ARG A 300 24.12 -5.19 -8.86
C ARG A 300 23.88 -5.56 -7.40
N CYS A 301 23.06 -6.59 -7.18
CA CYS A 301 22.80 -7.11 -5.83
C CYS A 301 24.08 -7.63 -5.18
N ALA A 302 24.87 -8.43 -5.90
CA ALA A 302 26.11 -8.99 -5.38
C ALA A 302 27.13 -7.88 -5.03
N VAL A 303 27.32 -6.90 -5.91
CA VAL A 303 28.20 -5.75 -5.67
C VAL A 303 27.72 -4.93 -4.46
N ALA A 304 26.42 -4.64 -4.36
CA ALA A 304 25.85 -3.81 -3.29
C ALA A 304 25.86 -4.49 -1.91
N ASN A 305 25.90 -5.82 -1.86
CA ASN A 305 25.96 -6.60 -0.61
C ASN A 305 27.39 -7.08 -0.29
N ALA A 306 28.42 -6.50 -0.90
CA ALA A 306 29.79 -6.73 -0.49
C ALA A 306 30.01 -6.36 1.00
N PRO A 307 30.81 -7.12 1.76
CA PRO A 307 31.60 -8.29 1.35
C PRO A 307 30.85 -9.63 1.40
N HIS A 308 29.57 -9.65 1.82
CA HIS A 308 28.82 -10.90 2.05
C HIS A 308 28.53 -11.71 0.78
N SER A 309 28.59 -11.06 -0.38
CA SER A 309 28.47 -11.68 -1.70
C SER A 309 29.74 -12.37 -2.19
N TYR A 310 30.92 -12.01 -1.68
CA TYR A 310 32.20 -12.44 -2.26
C TYR A 310 32.38 -13.94 -2.22
N PHE A 311 31.93 -14.62 -1.17
CA PHE A 311 32.00 -16.07 -1.12
C PHE A 311 31.18 -16.74 -2.25
N ALA A 312 29.98 -16.23 -2.54
CA ALA A 312 29.16 -16.73 -3.65
C ALA A 312 29.83 -16.47 -5.01
N ILE A 313 30.38 -15.27 -5.21
CA ILE A 313 31.09 -14.88 -6.43
C ILE A 313 32.31 -15.79 -6.67
N LEU A 314 33.11 -16.05 -5.63
CA LEU A 314 34.38 -16.77 -5.74
C LEU A 314 34.25 -18.29 -5.85
N THR A 315 33.15 -18.88 -5.35
CA THR A 315 33.06 -20.35 -5.19
C THR A 315 31.89 -21.00 -5.91
N VAL A 316 30.90 -20.24 -6.38
CA VAL A 316 29.68 -20.79 -6.98
C VAL A 316 29.53 -20.45 -8.47
N LEU A 317 29.99 -19.28 -8.89
CA LEU A 317 29.96 -18.87 -10.29
C LEU A 317 30.94 -19.71 -11.12
N THR A 318 30.60 -19.96 -12.38
CA THR A 318 31.57 -20.51 -13.34
C THR A 318 32.61 -19.46 -13.73
N ASN A 319 33.72 -19.89 -14.31
CA ASN A 319 34.76 -18.99 -14.85
C ASN A 319 34.17 -17.95 -15.82
N HIS A 320 33.29 -18.40 -16.73
CA HIS A 320 32.59 -17.51 -17.65
C HIS A 320 31.67 -16.50 -16.95
N GLU A 321 30.87 -16.96 -15.98
CA GLU A 321 29.98 -16.08 -15.20
C GLU A 321 30.78 -15.07 -14.37
N PHE A 322 31.95 -15.46 -13.87
CA PHE A 322 32.86 -14.56 -13.18
C PHE A 322 33.39 -13.46 -14.11
N ASP A 323 33.83 -13.81 -15.31
CA ASP A 323 34.29 -12.84 -16.32
C ASP A 323 33.17 -11.87 -16.73
N GLU A 324 31.96 -12.38 -16.97
CA GLU A 324 30.79 -11.56 -17.26
C GLU A 324 30.44 -10.60 -16.11
N LEU A 325 30.60 -11.06 -14.86
CA LEU A 325 30.36 -10.23 -13.68
C LEU A 325 31.36 -9.07 -13.63
N LEU A 326 32.64 -9.34 -13.91
CA LEU A 326 33.67 -8.29 -13.97
C LEU A 326 33.41 -7.31 -15.11
N GLN A 327 33.00 -7.80 -16.27
CA GLN A 327 32.67 -6.94 -17.40
C GLN A 327 31.47 -6.04 -17.07
N GLN A 328 30.42 -6.60 -16.47
CA GLN A 328 29.23 -5.86 -16.10
C GLN A 328 29.52 -4.85 -14.98
N SER A 329 30.28 -5.23 -13.95
CA SER A 329 30.62 -4.32 -12.85
C SER A 329 31.46 -3.14 -13.34
N ARG A 330 32.40 -3.36 -14.27
CA ARG A 330 33.19 -2.31 -14.91
C ARG A 330 32.34 -1.38 -15.77
N LYS A 331 31.40 -1.91 -16.55
CA LYS A 331 30.43 -1.10 -17.32
C LYS A 331 29.61 -0.17 -16.39
N GLU A 332 29.32 -0.62 -15.19
CA GLU A 332 28.59 0.15 -14.16
C GLU A 332 29.52 0.96 -13.25
N GLY A 333 30.82 1.05 -13.57
CA GLY A 333 31.79 1.90 -12.87
C GLY A 333 32.24 1.40 -11.51
N THR A 334 32.07 0.11 -11.20
CA THR A 334 32.49 -0.50 -9.92
C THR A 334 33.65 -1.46 -10.11
N ASP A 335 34.77 -1.19 -9.44
CA ASP A 335 35.88 -2.15 -9.34
C ASP A 335 35.64 -3.15 -8.19
N VAL A 336 35.46 -4.41 -8.56
CA VAL A 336 35.23 -5.51 -7.63
C VAL A 336 36.53 -6.28 -7.37
N LEU A 337 37.52 -6.19 -8.25
CA LEU A 337 38.74 -7.01 -8.19
C LEU A 337 39.62 -6.64 -7.01
N GLY A 338 39.85 -5.34 -6.77
CA GLY A 338 40.62 -4.89 -5.61
C GLY A 338 40.03 -5.41 -4.29
N SER A 339 38.71 -5.31 -4.16
CA SER A 339 38.01 -5.75 -2.95
C SER A 339 37.99 -7.28 -2.79
N LEU A 340 37.87 -8.03 -3.89
CA LEU A 340 37.99 -9.50 -3.87
C LEU A 340 39.41 -9.94 -3.46
N ARG A 341 40.44 -9.26 -3.97
CA ARG A 341 41.84 -9.54 -3.62
C ARG A 341 42.07 -9.38 -2.12
N ASP A 342 41.54 -8.31 -1.53
CA ASP A 342 41.69 -8.03 -0.10
C ASP A 342 40.82 -8.97 0.76
N TYR A 343 39.76 -9.55 0.19
CA TYR A 343 38.89 -10.49 0.89
C TYR A 343 39.44 -11.92 0.95
N ILE A 344 40.15 -12.41 -0.08
CA ILE A 344 40.67 -13.80 -0.12
C ILE A 344 41.47 -14.19 1.14
N PRO A 345 42.38 -13.35 1.67
CA PRO A 345 43.13 -13.65 2.89
C PRO A 345 42.25 -13.86 4.13
N SER A 346 41.04 -13.29 4.16
CA SER A 346 40.10 -13.45 5.29
C SER A 346 39.43 -14.83 5.34
N LEU A 347 39.48 -15.58 4.22
CA LEU A 347 38.89 -16.91 4.13
C LEU A 347 39.79 -17.97 4.78
N SER A 348 39.17 -18.99 5.37
CA SER A 348 39.91 -20.17 5.88
C SER A 348 40.62 -20.92 4.76
N ALA A 349 41.70 -21.64 5.09
CA ALA A 349 42.45 -22.45 4.11
C ALA A 349 41.56 -23.45 3.34
N HIS A 350 40.52 -23.99 3.99
CA HIS A 350 39.55 -24.87 3.33
C HIS A 350 38.67 -24.12 2.32
N GLN A 351 38.19 -22.92 2.67
CA GLN A 351 37.39 -22.09 1.76
C GLN A 351 38.21 -21.57 0.59
N GLN A 352 39.45 -21.16 0.83
CA GLN A 352 40.34 -20.71 -0.23
C GLN A 352 40.49 -21.82 -1.28
N LYS A 353 40.71 -23.09 -0.89
CA LYS A 353 40.84 -24.22 -1.82
C LYS A 353 39.63 -24.45 -2.74
N LYS A 354 38.45 -23.89 -2.40
CA LYS A 354 37.25 -23.97 -3.25
C LYS A 354 37.23 -22.94 -4.39
N ILE A 355 38.13 -21.96 -4.37
CA ILE A 355 38.24 -20.96 -5.43
C ILE A 355 39.00 -21.57 -6.60
N ASP A 356 38.42 -21.50 -7.80
CA ASP A 356 39.03 -22.00 -9.03
C ASP A 356 40.38 -21.31 -9.32
N HIS A 357 41.28 -22.03 -9.98
CA HIS A 357 42.60 -21.51 -10.33
C HIS A 357 42.50 -20.26 -11.21
N HIS A 358 41.61 -20.28 -12.20
CA HIS A 358 41.44 -19.18 -13.14
C HIS A 358 40.97 -17.90 -12.45
N VAL A 359 39.98 -18.02 -11.55
CA VAL A 359 39.46 -16.89 -10.75
C VAL A 359 40.57 -16.28 -9.89
N ARG A 360 41.42 -17.12 -9.27
CA ARG A 360 42.56 -16.64 -8.47
C ARG A 360 43.59 -15.91 -9.32
N GLU A 361 43.90 -16.43 -10.50
CA GLU A 361 44.87 -15.83 -11.42
C GLU A 361 44.44 -14.43 -11.83
N ILE A 362 43.18 -14.25 -12.28
CA ILE A 362 42.62 -12.94 -12.65
C ILE A 362 42.70 -11.93 -11.50
N ILE A 363 42.39 -12.35 -10.27
CA ILE A 363 42.40 -11.45 -9.10
C ILE A 363 43.84 -11.08 -8.70
N MET A 364 44.79 -11.99 -8.82
CA MET A 364 46.20 -11.75 -8.45
C MET A 364 46.96 -10.94 -9.51
N GLU A 365 46.61 -11.10 -10.79
CA GLU A 365 47.17 -10.32 -11.89
C GLU A 365 46.59 -8.89 -11.96
N TYR A 366 45.48 -8.63 -11.28
CA TYR A 366 44.87 -7.30 -11.22
C TYR A 366 45.83 -6.27 -10.58
N ARG A 367 46.23 -5.29 -11.40
CA ARG A 367 46.89 -4.07 -10.94
C ARG A 367 45.83 -2.96 -10.95
N PRO A 368 45.56 -2.29 -9.81
CA PRO A 368 44.70 -1.11 -9.84
C PRO A 368 45.35 -0.09 -10.77
N ASP A 369 44.57 0.45 -11.72
CA ASP A 369 45.01 1.60 -12.49
C ASP A 369 45.42 2.67 -11.48
N ARG A 370 46.71 3.01 -11.47
CA ARG A 370 47.22 4.10 -10.65
C ARG A 370 46.35 5.30 -11.00
N LEU A 371 45.62 5.82 -10.01
CA LEU A 371 45.20 7.22 -10.03
C LEU A 371 46.40 8.00 -10.54
N GLU A 372 46.28 8.56 -11.74
CA GLU A 372 47.16 9.64 -12.16
C GLU A 372 46.96 10.72 -11.11
N ASN A 373 47.81 10.70 -10.09
CA ASN A 373 48.19 11.88 -9.36
C ASN A 373 48.60 12.86 -10.44
N LYS A 374 47.69 13.77 -10.79
CA LYS A 374 48.06 15.11 -11.24
C LYS A 374 48.74 15.80 -10.07
N GLU A 375 49.93 15.32 -9.72
CA GLU A 375 50.97 16.13 -9.12
C GLU A 375 51.91 16.54 -10.26
N ASN A 376 52.19 17.85 -10.31
CA ASN A 376 53.05 18.60 -11.24
C ASN A 376 52.30 19.01 -12.53
N VAL A 377 52.07 20.30 -12.83
CA VAL A 377 52.85 21.53 -12.60
C VAL A 377 51.90 22.71 -12.46
#